data_AF-A0A2I0VH81-F1
#
_entry.id   AF-A0A2I0VH81-F1
#
_cell.length_a   1.000
_cell.length_b   1.000
_cell.length_c   1.000
_cell.angle_alpha   90.00
_cell.angle_beta   90.00
_cell.angle_gamma   90.00
#
_symmetry.space_group_name_H-M   'P 1'
#
loop_
_entity.id
_entity.type
_entity.pdbx_description
1 polymer ?
#
loop_
_entity_poly.entity_id
_entity_poly.type
_entity_poly.pdbx_seq_one_letter_code
_entity_poly.pdbx_strand_id
1 'polypeptide(L)' 'MIKRLITSHILPINCVPDSCIINIYEPGDCIPPHIDSLDFVRPFSIVSFLSECNIMFGHKLEIVGPGEFIGSVSIPLPVG' A
#
# COMPACT_ATOMS: atom_id res chain seq x y z
N MET A 1 10.51 -12.55 0.57
CA MET A 1 10.48 -11.08 0.39
C MET A 1 11.09 -10.32 1.57
N ILE A 2 10.61 -10.52 2.81
CA ILE A 2 11.10 -9.79 4.00
C ILE A 2 12.64 -9.79 4.15
N LYS A 3 13.29 -10.95 3.99
CA LYS A 3 14.77 -11.03 4.00
C LYS A 3 15.42 -10.04 3.03
N ARG A 4 14.87 -9.89 1.81
CA ARG A 4 15.36 -8.96 0.79
C ARG A 4 15.19 -7.50 1.25
N LEU A 5 14.05 -7.15 1.85
CA LEU A 5 13.82 -5.81 2.40
C LEU A 5 14.82 -5.46 3.51
N ILE A 6 15.17 -6.43 4.36
CA ILE A 6 16.17 -6.25 5.42
C ILE A 6 17.58 -6.12 4.82
N THR A 7 17.97 -7.03 3.92
CA THR A 7 19.31 -6.99 3.30
C THR A 7 19.51 -5.77 2.40
N SER A 8 18.43 -5.21 1.86
CA SER A 8 18.44 -3.95 1.09
C SER A 8 18.33 -2.70 1.98
N HIS A 9 18.35 -2.85 3.31
CA HIS A 9 18.25 -1.75 4.29
C HIS A 9 16.96 -0.91 4.19
N ILE A 10 15.87 -1.46 3.64
CA ILE A 10 14.54 -0.84 3.61
C ILE A 10 13.88 -0.99 4.99
N LEU A 11 13.98 -2.18 5.59
CA LEU A 11 13.53 -2.46 6.95
C LEU A 11 14.74 -2.69 7.85
N PRO A 12 14.77 -2.11 9.07
CA PRO A 12 15.87 -2.37 9.98
C PRO A 12 15.74 -3.77 10.57
N ILE A 13 16.89 -4.40 10.88
CA ILE A 13 16.95 -5.80 11.32
C ILE A 13 16.22 -6.07 12.64
N ASN A 14 16.01 -5.03 13.45
CA ASN A 14 15.25 -5.08 14.70
C ASN A 14 13.75 -4.77 14.51
N CYS A 15 13.29 -4.54 13.29
CA CYS A 15 11.88 -4.30 12.94
C CYS A 15 11.44 -5.27 11.83
N VAL A 16 11.57 -6.57 12.13
CA VAL A 16 11.02 -7.62 11.27
C VAL A 16 9.51 -7.63 11.44
N PRO A 17 8.71 -7.52 10.36
CA PRO A 17 7.26 -7.60 10.45
C PRO A 17 6.81 -8.96 11.01
N ASP A 18 5.86 -8.93 11.94
CA ASP A 18 5.16 -10.09 12.47
C ASP A 18 3.83 -10.37 11.75
N SER A 19 3.39 -9.44 10.90
CA SER A 19 2.21 -9.54 10.06
C SER A 19 2.55 -9.33 8.58
N CYS A 20 1.81 -10.04 7.71
CA CYS A 20 1.91 -9.92 6.26
C CYS A 20 0.51 -10.10 5.65
N ILE A 21 0.07 -9.11 4.86
CA ILE A 21 -1.23 -9.11 4.20
C ILE A 21 -1.00 -9.19 2.69
N ILE A 22 -1.69 -10.11 2.02
CA ILE A 22 -1.67 -10.24 0.56
C ILE A 22 -3.04 -9.80 0.05
N ASN A 23 -3.08 -8.67 -0.64
CA ASN A 23 -4.28 -8.21 -1.32
C ASN A 23 -4.23 -8.64 -2.79
N ILE A 24 -5.29 -9.30 -3.26
CA ILE A 24 -5.44 -9.76 -4.65
C ILE A 24 -6.58 -8.94 -5.26
N TYR A 25 -6.34 -8.37 -6.43
CA TYR A 25 -7.28 -7.51 -7.14
C TYR A 25 -7.51 -8.01 -8.56
N GLU A 26 -8.76 -8.01 -8.98
CA GLU A 26 -9.15 -8.13 -10.38
C GLU A 26 -9.27 -6.74 -11.04
N PRO A 27 -9.31 -6.64 -12.38
CA PRO A 27 -9.50 -5.37 -13.06
C PRO A 27 -10.79 -4.66 -12.62
N GLY A 28 -10.63 -3.44 -12.09
CA GLY A 28 -11.73 -2.61 -11.59
C GLY A 28 -11.93 -2.68 -10.08
N ASP A 29 -11.26 -3.60 -9.37
CA ASP A 29 -11.28 -3.61 -7.92
C ASP A 29 -10.56 -2.41 -7.33
N CYS A 30 -11.00 -1.98 -6.14
CA CYS A 30 -10.38 -0.91 -5.39
C CYS A 30 -10.53 -1.15 -3.88
N ILE A 31 -9.70 -0.45 -3.09
CA ILE A 31 -9.95 -0.31 -1.65
C ILE A 31 -10.58 1.07 -1.43
N PRO A 32 -11.73 1.16 -0.74
CA PRO A 32 -12.29 2.45 -0.32
C PRO A 32 -11.31 3.25 0.55
N PRO A 33 -11.46 4.59 0.60
CA PRO A 33 -10.66 5.45 1.47
C PRO A 33 -10.68 4.98 2.93
N HIS A 34 -9.50 4.77 3.51
CA HIS A 34 -9.35 4.39 4.92
C HIS A 34 -7.99 4.84 5.46
N ILE A 35 -7.85 4.75 6.78
CA ILE A 35 -6.58 4.85 7.50
C ILE A 35 -6.30 3.46 8.07
N ASP A 36 -5.12 2.90 7.82
CA ASP A 36 -4.71 1.62 8.40
C ASP A 36 -4.83 1.65 9.94
N SER A 37 -5.27 0.53 10.53
CA SER A 37 -5.47 0.41 11.99
C SER A 37 -4.25 0.88 12.79
N LEU A 38 -4.52 1.47 13.95
CA LEU A 38 -3.49 1.87 14.92
C LEU A 38 -2.84 0.68 15.64
N ASP A 39 -3.43 -0.52 15.53
CA ASP A 39 -2.85 -1.75 16.08
C ASP A 39 -1.54 -2.15 15.36
N PHE A 40 -1.30 -1.62 14.15
CA PHE A 40 -0.09 -1.89 13.38
C PHE A 40 0.97 -0.81 13.58
N VAL A 41 2.14 -1.23 14.03
CA VAL A 41 3.30 -0.34 14.18
C VAL A 41 3.76 0.16 12.81
N ARG A 42 4.10 1.45 12.73
CA ARG A 42 4.64 2.07 11.51
C ARG A 42 6.16 1.84 11.43
N PRO A 43 6.76 1.77 10.22
CA PRO A 43 6.14 2.02 8.90
C PRO A 43 5.42 0.82 8.31
N PHE A 44 4.52 1.08 7.36
CA PHE A 44 4.01 0.05 6.46
C PHE A 44 4.96 -0.09 5.27
N SER A 45 5.21 -1.32 4.84
CA SER A 45 5.96 -1.64 3.62
C SER A 45 5.03 -2.35 2.63
N ILE A 46 4.86 -1.76 1.45
CA ILE A 46 3.98 -2.28 0.39
C ILE A 46 4.87 -2.65 -0.81
N VAL A 47 4.59 -3.82 -1.41
CA VAL A 47 5.29 -4.32 -2.61
C VAL A 47 4.24 -4.76 -3.63
N SER A 48 4.30 -4.22 -4.85
CA SER A 48 3.39 -4.57 -5.96
C SER A 48 4.02 -5.61 -6.87
N PHE A 49 3.21 -6.55 -7.40
CA PHE A 49 3.74 -7.72 -8.13
C PHE A 49 3.26 -7.87 -9.57
N LEU A 50 1.95 -7.72 -9.84
CA LEU A 50 1.38 -8.13 -11.14
C LEU A 50 1.27 -6.99 -12.14
N SER A 51 0.91 -5.79 -11.66
CA SER A 51 0.73 -4.61 -12.49
C SER A 51 1.11 -3.36 -11.71
N GLU A 52 1.48 -2.30 -12.44
CA GLU A 52 1.58 -0.97 -11.87
C GLU A 52 0.17 -0.43 -11.62
N CYS A 53 -0.05 0.09 -10.41
CA CYS A 53 -1.28 0.76 -10.01
C CYS A 53 -0.92 1.97 -9.16
N ASN A 54 -1.78 2.99 -9.11
CA ASN A 54 -1.54 4.15 -8.26
C ASN A 54 -2.10 3.93 -6.85
N ILE A 55 -1.39 4.42 -5.84
CA ILE A 55 -1.92 4.65 -4.49
C ILE A 55 -2.21 6.14 -4.33
N MET A 56 -3.40 6.45 -3.79
CA MET A 56 -3.86 7.82 -3.63
C MET A 56 -3.86 8.23 -2.16
N PHE A 57 -3.37 9.43 -1.88
CA PHE A 57 -3.33 10.04 -0.56
C PHE A 57 -4.00 11.41 -0.56
N GLY A 58 -4.62 11.76 0.56
CA GLY A 58 -5.22 13.08 0.78
C GLY A 58 -5.79 13.18 2.19
N HIS A 59 -5.82 14.39 2.75
CA HIS A 59 -6.54 14.65 4.01
C HIS A 59 -8.05 14.37 3.86
N LYS A 60 -8.57 14.56 2.65
CA LYS A 60 -9.92 14.17 2.24
C LYS A 60 -9.80 13.45 0.90
N LEU A 61 -10.39 12.27 0.80
CA LEU A 61 -10.56 11.53 -0.45
C LEU A 61 -12.05 11.55 -0.80
N GLU A 62 -12.38 12.08 -1.98
CA GLU A 62 -13.77 12.15 -2.44
C GLU A 62 -14.08 10.96 -3.33
N ILE A 63 -15.23 10.33 -3.13
CA ILE A 63 -15.72 9.22 -3.96
C ILE A 63 -16.62 9.83 -5.04
N VAL A 64 -16.17 9.78 -6.30
CA VAL A 64 -16.91 10.38 -7.43
C VAL A 64 -17.62 9.33 -8.30
N GLY A 65 -17.25 8.06 -8.14
CA GLY A 65 -17.86 6.93 -8.82
C GLY A 65 -17.37 5.60 -8.26
N PRO A 66 -17.88 4.46 -8.77
CA PRO A 66 -17.39 3.13 -8.40
C PRO A 66 -15.90 2.99 -8.74
N GLY A 67 -15.04 2.89 -7.72
CA GLY A 67 -13.58 2.81 -7.90
C GLY A 67 -12.89 4.11 -8.29
N GLU A 68 -13.64 5.22 -8.38
CA GLU A 68 -13.11 6.51 -8.78
C GLU A 68 -13.03 7.46 -7.57
N PHE A 69 -11.81 7.95 -7.30
CA PHE A 69 -11.52 8.80 -6.15
C PHE A 69 -10.76 10.05 -6.58
N ILE A 70 -10.96 11.14 -5.85
CA ILE A 70 -10.17 12.37 -5.96
C ILE A 70 -9.41 12.60 -4.65
N GLY A 71 -8.11 12.83 -4.77
CA GLY A 71 -7.20 13.05 -3.65
C GLY A 71 -6.11 14.07 -3.97
N SER A 72 -5.26 14.36 -2.99
CA SER A 72 -4.23 15.39 -3.12
C SER A 72 -3.00 14.91 -3.88
N VAL A 73 -2.63 13.63 -3.72
CA VAL A 73 -1.44 13.03 -4.31
C VAL A 73 -1.78 11.63 -4.81
N SER A 74 -1.29 11.29 -6.00
CA SER A 74 -1.36 9.95 -6.57
C SER A 74 0.08 9.51 -6.86
N ILE A 75 0.49 8.38 -6.29
CA ILE A 75 1.85 7.85 -6.43
C ILE A 75 1.77 6.51 -7.17
N PRO A 76 2.50 6.33 -8.29
CA PRO A 76 2.57 5.02 -8.94
C PRO A 76 3.29 4.01 -8.06
N LEU A 77 2.74 2.80 -7.96
CA LEU A 77 3.36 1.64 -7.36
C LEU A 77 3.86 0.72 -8.47
N PRO A 78 5.13 0.83 -8.91
CA PRO A 78 5.68 -0.03 -9.94
C PRO A 78 5.75 -1.49 -9.46
N VAL A 79 5.84 -2.41 -10.41
CA VAL A 79 6.06 -3.82 -10.11
C VAL A 79 7.49 -4.03 -9.59
N GLY A 80 7.62 -4.68 -8.42
CA GLY A 80 8.88 -5.22 -7.90
C GLY A 80 9.49 -4.46 -6.73
#